data_AF-A0A7K1H2K0-F1
#
_entry.id   AF-A0A7K1H2K0-F1
#
_cell.length_a   1.000
_cell.length_b   1.000
_cell.length_c   1.000
_cell.angle_alpha   90.00
_cell.angle_beta   90.00
_cell.angle_gamma   90.00
#
_symmetry.space_group_name_H-M   'P 1'
#
loop_
_entity.id
_entity.type
_entity.pdbx_description
1 polymer ?
#
loop_
_entity_poly.entity_id
_entity_poly.type
_entity_poly.pdbx_seq_one_letter_code
_entity_poly.pdbx_strand_id
1 'polypeptide(L)'
;MVLSVVLTGCGADGEAQPSAVGQSLSPATAAPAASEAAASGEPEAAPVNPVEVLARNTQRAYAACGGCGGVLALSGADLQAAIDSLVAEHSKQAGPALTRKNAELALYGPAGTTPKVAGDNVQGYDVLFYDASGKLVLGRQIKTFAGKPNQFPGRLSDAGPNMQYDGELLVQVAPGVDTAAVEGMMKRFWGNRSDARLATYQNMWVAFRSPDGRPLGLWMPGARGMGVPG
;
A
#
# COMPACT_ATOMS: atom_id res chain seq x y z
N MET A 1 -51.31 -15.57 -1.86
CA MET A 1 -51.78 -16.96 -1.89
C MET A 1 -52.19 -17.24 -3.34
N VAL A 2 -51.63 -18.27 -4.00
CA VAL A 2 -52.09 -18.87 -5.29
C VAL A 2 -52.14 -17.96 -6.54
N LEU A 3 -52.00 -18.42 -7.80
CA LEU A 3 -51.06 -19.34 -8.48
C LEU A 3 -51.41 -19.33 -10.00
N SER A 4 -50.42 -19.41 -10.90
CA SER A 4 -50.58 -19.81 -12.32
C SER A 4 -51.46 -18.92 -13.23
N VAL A 5 -51.49 -19.08 -14.56
CA VAL A 5 -50.64 -19.88 -15.48
C VAL A 5 -49.86 -18.88 -16.40
N VAL A 6 -49.38 -19.08 -17.64
CA VAL A 6 -49.50 -20.10 -18.73
C VAL A 6 -48.10 -20.28 -19.37
N LEU A 7 -47.86 -21.40 -20.05
CA LEU A 7 -46.72 -21.63 -20.94
C LEU A 7 -47.22 -22.08 -22.33
N THR A 8 -46.52 -21.67 -23.38
CA THR A 8 -46.65 -22.24 -24.74
C THR A 8 -45.29 -22.24 -25.45
N GLY A 9 -45.02 -23.29 -26.22
CA GLY A 9 -43.81 -23.40 -27.03
C GLY A 9 -43.82 -24.63 -27.95
N CYS A 10 -43.05 -24.52 -29.04
CA CYS A 10 -42.59 -25.54 -29.98
C CYS A 10 -41.15 -25.11 -30.39
N GLY A 11 -40.21 -25.95 -30.83
CA GLY A 11 -40.29 -27.29 -31.43
C GLY A 11 -40.26 -27.16 -32.97
N ALA A 12 -39.37 -27.83 -33.73
CA ALA A 12 -38.23 -28.68 -33.37
C ALA A 12 -37.23 -28.81 -34.55
N ASP A 13 -36.02 -29.32 -34.24
CA ASP A 13 -35.04 -30.11 -35.03
C ASP A 13 -34.85 -29.95 -36.57
N GLY A 14 -33.58 -30.04 -37.00
CA GLY A 14 -33.16 -30.19 -38.40
C GLY A 14 -31.68 -30.60 -38.52
N GLU A 15 -31.40 -31.71 -39.20
CA GLU A 15 -30.08 -32.37 -39.26
C GLU A 15 -29.22 -32.02 -40.50
N ALA A 16 -27.97 -32.52 -40.43
CA ALA A 16 -27.10 -32.96 -41.53
C ALA A 16 -26.11 -31.95 -42.16
N GLN A 17 -24.83 -32.37 -42.09
CA GLN A 17 -23.68 -31.84 -42.84
C GLN A 17 -23.49 -32.71 -44.11
N PRO A 18 -22.79 -32.21 -45.15
CA PRO A 18 -21.48 -32.80 -45.41
C PRO A 18 -20.40 -31.80 -45.91
N SER A 19 -19.16 -32.28 -45.91
CA SER A 19 -17.94 -31.62 -46.41
C SER A 19 -17.82 -31.75 -47.95
N ALA A 20 -16.81 -31.25 -48.69
CA ALA A 20 -15.45 -30.82 -48.34
C ALA A 20 -14.79 -29.96 -49.46
N VAL A 21 -13.49 -29.65 -49.26
CA VAL A 21 -12.46 -29.21 -50.24
C VAL A 21 -12.45 -27.73 -50.65
N GLY A 22 -11.44 -27.01 -50.16
CA GLY A 22 -10.93 -25.74 -50.69
C GLY A 22 -9.49 -25.52 -50.18
N GLN A 23 -8.52 -25.33 -51.07
CA GLN A 23 -7.09 -25.26 -50.72
C GLN A 23 -6.60 -23.82 -50.55
N SER A 24 -5.69 -23.58 -49.61
CA SER A 24 -4.42 -22.89 -49.89
C SER A 24 -3.47 -22.97 -48.67
N LEU A 25 -2.16 -23.07 -48.92
CA LEU A 25 -1.11 -22.91 -47.92
C LEU A 25 -0.43 -21.56 -48.13
N SER A 26 -0.12 -20.84 -47.06
CA SER A 26 0.83 -19.72 -47.09
C SER A 26 1.50 -19.53 -45.72
N PRO A 27 2.75 -19.02 -45.66
CA PRO A 27 3.60 -19.19 -44.48
C PRO A 27 3.28 -18.19 -43.37
N ALA A 28 3.56 -18.59 -42.13
CA ALA A 28 3.53 -17.67 -40.99
C ALA A 28 4.71 -16.70 -41.05
N THR A 29 4.44 -15.43 -41.37
CA THR A 29 5.41 -14.35 -41.17
C THR A 29 5.69 -14.20 -39.68
N ALA A 30 6.94 -14.41 -39.27
CA ALA A 30 7.35 -14.24 -37.88
C ALA A 30 7.15 -12.78 -37.44
N ALA A 31 6.46 -12.57 -36.32
CA ALA A 31 6.37 -11.26 -35.71
C ALA A 31 7.75 -10.83 -35.17
N PRO A 32 8.15 -9.55 -35.31
CA PRO A 32 9.40 -9.06 -34.73
C PRO A 32 9.33 -9.15 -33.20
N ALA A 33 10.47 -9.45 -32.57
CA ALA A 33 10.56 -9.57 -31.12
C ALA A 33 10.15 -8.26 -30.43
N ALA A 34 9.30 -8.37 -29.41
CA ALA A 34 9.05 -7.25 -28.50
C ALA A 34 10.37 -6.90 -27.79
N SER A 35 10.80 -5.64 -27.89
CA SER A 35 12.01 -5.18 -27.22
C SER A 35 11.77 -5.12 -25.72
N GLU A 36 12.31 -6.08 -24.98
CA GLU A 36 12.43 -5.99 -23.52
C GLU A 36 13.41 -4.88 -23.16
N ALA A 37 12.90 -3.64 -23.13
CA ALA A 37 13.50 -2.52 -22.43
C ALA A 37 13.37 -2.75 -20.90
N ALA A 38 13.94 -3.85 -20.41
CA ALA A 38 14.07 -4.15 -19.00
C ALA A 38 14.92 -3.04 -18.38
N ALA A 39 14.27 -2.17 -17.60
CA ALA A 39 14.94 -1.07 -16.93
C ALA A 39 15.85 -1.63 -15.83
N SER A 40 17.10 -1.93 -16.19
CA SER A 40 18.14 -2.43 -15.30
C SER A 40 18.64 -1.33 -14.38
N GLY A 41 17.76 -0.87 -13.48
CA GLY A 41 18.17 -0.19 -12.27
C GLY A 41 18.88 -1.18 -11.37
N GLU A 42 20.20 -1.06 -11.25
CA GLU A 42 20.97 -1.83 -10.27
C GLU A 42 20.42 -1.57 -8.86
N PRO A 43 20.24 -2.60 -8.01
CA PRO A 43 19.83 -2.40 -6.64
C PRO A 43 20.96 -1.72 -5.86
N GLU A 44 20.75 -0.44 -5.52
CA GLU A 44 21.71 0.41 -4.80
C GLU A 44 22.21 -0.29 -3.53
N ALA A 45 23.53 -0.25 -3.31
CA ALA A 45 24.22 -1.19 -2.42
C ALA A 45 23.82 -1.08 -0.95
N ALA A 46 23.82 -2.22 -0.25
CA ALA A 46 23.59 -2.30 1.19
C ALA A 46 24.90 -2.35 2.00
N PRO A 47 24.90 -1.93 3.28
CA PRO A 47 23.83 -1.23 4.00
C PRO A 47 24.16 0.26 4.19
N VAL A 48 23.16 1.13 4.05
CA VAL A 48 23.25 2.51 4.58
C VAL A 48 23.33 2.41 6.10
N ASN A 49 24.17 3.23 6.74
CA ASN A 49 24.31 3.29 8.20
C ASN A 49 22.92 3.41 8.85
N PRO A 50 22.51 2.50 9.77
CA PRO A 50 21.18 2.52 10.35
C PRO A 50 20.78 3.87 10.97
N VAL A 51 21.73 4.63 11.50
CA VAL A 51 21.48 5.97 12.07
C VAL A 51 21.12 6.99 10.99
N GLU A 52 21.79 6.94 9.84
CA GLU A 52 21.48 7.79 8.67
C GLU A 52 20.15 7.39 8.02
N VAL A 53 19.87 6.09 7.96
CA VAL A 53 18.56 5.55 7.56
C VAL A 53 17.45 6.08 8.46
N LEU A 54 17.61 6.00 9.78
CA LEU A 54 16.65 6.55 10.75
C LEU A 54 16.50 8.06 10.54
N ALA A 55 17.58 8.83 10.47
CA ALA A 55 17.53 10.27 10.28
C ALA A 55 16.78 10.66 8.99
N ARG A 56 17.07 9.99 7.86
CA ARG A 56 16.41 10.15 6.57
C ARG A 56 14.92 9.82 6.64
N ASN A 57 14.57 8.67 7.24
CA ASN A 57 13.19 8.21 7.31
C ASN A 57 12.37 9.05 8.31
N THR A 58 12.99 9.50 9.41
CA THR A 58 12.43 10.50 10.34
C THR A 58 12.22 11.86 9.68
N GLN A 59 13.16 12.34 8.86
CA GLN A 59 12.97 13.56 8.07
C GLN A 59 11.79 13.41 7.09
N ARG A 60 11.70 12.29 6.36
CA ARG A 60 10.56 11.99 5.47
C ARG A 60 9.23 11.93 6.21
N ALA A 61 9.18 11.31 7.39
CA ALA A 61 7.97 11.19 8.22
C ALA A 61 7.53 12.52 8.86
N TYR A 62 8.46 13.36 9.33
CA TYR A 62 8.13 14.71 9.77
C TYR A 62 7.62 15.57 8.60
N ALA A 63 8.29 15.48 7.45
CA ALA A 63 7.83 16.03 6.18
C ALA A 63 6.58 15.32 5.61
N ALA A 64 5.91 14.45 6.37
CA ALA A 64 4.64 13.82 6.05
C ALA A 64 3.57 14.01 7.15
N CYS A 65 3.91 14.60 8.30
CA CYS A 65 3.13 14.41 9.53
C CYS A 65 1.79 15.19 9.58
N GLY A 66 1.57 16.18 8.72
CA GLY A 66 0.41 17.09 8.79
C GLY A 66 0.50 18.14 9.91
N GLY A 67 1.72 18.57 10.24
CA GLY A 67 2.02 19.53 11.32
C GLY A 67 3.50 19.73 11.61
N CYS A 68 4.37 18.86 11.08
CA CYS A 68 5.82 18.83 11.32
C CYS A 68 6.65 19.21 10.07
N GLY A 69 6.05 19.92 9.11
CA GLY A 69 6.67 20.31 7.83
C GLY A 69 6.14 19.61 6.58
N GLY A 70 5.27 18.59 6.72
CA GLY A 70 4.59 17.97 5.58
C GLY A 70 3.48 18.84 4.98
N VAL A 71 3.33 18.78 3.66
CA VAL A 71 2.41 19.62 2.87
C VAL A 71 1.28 18.77 2.28
N LEU A 72 0.07 19.32 2.26
CA LEU A 72 -1.07 18.76 1.55
C LEU A 72 -1.28 19.59 0.27
N ALA A 73 -0.94 19.03 -0.88
CA ALA A 73 -1.04 19.72 -2.18
C ALA A 73 -2.41 19.56 -2.87
N LEU A 74 -3.35 18.81 -2.27
CA LEU A 74 -4.74 18.70 -2.73
C LEU A 74 -5.66 19.65 -1.97
N SER A 75 -6.70 20.13 -2.62
CA SER A 75 -7.75 20.95 -2.01
C SER A 75 -9.12 20.67 -2.64
N GLY A 76 -10.16 21.31 -2.12
CA GLY A 76 -11.51 21.29 -2.72
C GLY A 76 -12.07 19.88 -2.95
N ALA A 77 -12.59 19.64 -4.16
CA ALA A 77 -13.20 18.37 -4.54
C ALA A 77 -12.19 17.22 -4.62
N ASP A 78 -10.99 17.44 -5.17
CA ASP A 78 -9.97 16.41 -5.34
C ASP A 78 -9.50 15.85 -3.99
N LEU A 79 -9.39 16.72 -2.98
CA LEU A 79 -9.10 16.32 -1.60
C LEU A 79 -10.21 15.43 -1.01
N GLN A 80 -11.48 15.80 -1.19
CA GLN A 80 -12.58 14.97 -0.68
C GLN A 80 -12.68 13.63 -1.41
N ALA A 81 -12.55 13.61 -2.74
CA ALA A 81 -12.54 12.39 -3.53
C ALA A 81 -11.39 11.44 -3.12
N ALA A 82 -10.20 11.98 -2.84
CA ALA A 82 -9.07 11.22 -2.33
C ALA A 82 -9.34 10.64 -0.92
N ILE A 83 -9.91 11.43 -0.01
CA ILE A 83 -10.32 10.97 1.33
C ILE A 83 -11.40 9.89 1.24
N ASP A 84 -12.43 10.09 0.41
CA ASP A 84 -13.54 9.16 0.22
C ASP A 84 -13.06 7.83 -0.37
N SER A 85 -12.16 7.86 -1.34
CA SER A 85 -11.54 6.68 -1.94
C SER A 85 -10.76 5.85 -0.90
N LEU A 86 -9.89 6.49 -0.11
CA LEU A 86 -9.11 5.81 0.94
C LEU A 86 -10.01 5.24 2.05
N VAL A 87 -11.03 5.99 2.49
CA VAL A 87 -11.98 5.51 3.51
C VAL A 87 -12.80 4.33 2.96
N ALA A 88 -13.27 4.39 1.71
CA ALA A 88 -14.04 3.32 1.09
C ALA A 88 -13.23 2.03 0.91
N GLU A 89 -11.96 2.11 0.52
CA GLU A 89 -11.08 0.95 0.38
C GLU A 89 -10.79 0.29 1.73
N HIS A 90 -10.26 1.05 2.69
CA HIS A 90 -9.91 0.49 4.00
C HIS A 90 -11.12 0.11 4.88
N SER A 91 -12.35 0.48 4.49
CA SER A 91 -13.59 -0.02 5.11
C SER A 91 -13.96 -1.44 4.66
N LYS A 92 -13.38 -1.97 3.57
CA LYS A 92 -13.54 -3.37 3.14
C LYS A 92 -12.70 -4.35 4.00
N GLN A 93 -11.76 -3.83 4.77
CA GLN A 93 -10.71 -4.60 5.43
C GLN A 93 -11.13 -5.00 6.86
N ALA A 94 -10.67 -6.16 7.34
CA ALA A 94 -11.04 -6.71 8.64
C ALA A 94 -10.36 -5.96 9.81
N GLY A 95 -10.88 -4.78 10.16
CA GLY A 95 -10.38 -3.93 11.25
C GLY A 95 -11.35 -2.80 11.61
N PRO A 96 -10.93 -1.79 12.40
CA PRO A 96 -11.65 -0.52 12.41
C PRO A 96 -11.54 0.11 11.01
N ALA A 97 -12.60 0.74 10.51
CA ALA A 97 -12.51 1.54 9.29
C ALA A 97 -11.47 2.67 9.45
N LEU A 98 -10.80 3.04 8.35
CA LEU A 98 -9.92 4.20 8.34
C LEU A 98 -10.75 5.46 8.59
N THR A 99 -10.39 6.27 9.58
CA THR A 99 -11.13 7.52 9.84
C THR A 99 -10.84 8.55 8.76
N ARG A 100 -11.81 9.43 8.44
CA ARG A 100 -11.57 10.54 7.51
C ARG A 100 -10.32 11.36 7.88
N LYS A 101 -10.04 11.51 9.19
CA LYS A 101 -8.86 12.26 9.64
C LYS A 101 -7.55 11.55 9.35
N ASN A 102 -7.48 10.22 9.51
CA ASN A 102 -6.28 9.47 9.11
C ASN A 102 -6.15 9.33 7.58
N ALA A 103 -7.26 9.29 6.83
CA ALA A 103 -7.23 9.38 5.36
C ALA A 103 -6.71 10.74 4.87
N GLU A 104 -7.19 11.85 5.46
CA GLU A 104 -6.68 13.20 5.21
C GLU A 104 -5.18 13.32 5.54
N LEU A 105 -4.77 12.86 6.73
CA LEU A 105 -3.36 12.83 7.15
C LEU A 105 -2.49 11.94 6.24
N ALA A 106 -3.07 10.88 5.67
CA ALA A 106 -2.39 10.01 4.70
C ALA A 106 -2.20 10.65 3.31
N LEU A 107 -2.71 11.86 3.07
CA LEU A 107 -2.43 12.66 1.86
C LEU A 107 -1.37 13.76 2.08
N TYR A 108 -0.87 13.96 3.30
CA TYR A 108 0.26 14.86 3.55
C TYR A 108 1.58 14.17 3.20
N GLY A 109 2.45 14.87 2.46
CA GLY A 109 3.74 14.34 2.02
C GLY A 109 4.84 15.39 1.93
N PRO A 110 6.04 14.98 1.50
CA PRO A 110 7.22 15.84 1.47
C PRO A 110 6.96 17.15 0.72
N ALA A 111 7.51 18.25 1.23
CA ALA A 111 7.38 19.56 0.60
C ALA A 111 7.86 19.52 -0.86
N GLY A 112 7.08 20.08 -1.78
CA GLY A 112 7.32 20.00 -3.23
C GLY A 112 6.82 18.71 -3.89
N THR A 113 6.08 17.84 -3.18
CA THR A 113 5.41 16.68 -3.76
C THR A 113 3.88 16.80 -3.78
N THR A 114 3.26 16.14 -4.76
CA THR A 114 1.81 16.01 -4.89
C THR A 114 1.39 14.56 -4.64
N PRO A 115 0.42 14.29 -3.73
CA PRO A 115 -0.13 12.96 -3.53
C PRO A 115 -1.02 12.54 -4.70
N LYS A 116 -0.99 11.26 -5.01
CA LYS A 116 -1.94 10.55 -5.87
C LYS A 116 -2.41 9.33 -5.12
N VAL A 117 -3.72 9.20 -4.90
CA VAL A 117 -4.29 7.93 -4.39
C VAL A 117 -4.02 6.85 -5.43
N ALA A 118 -3.48 5.73 -4.97
CA ALA A 118 -3.23 4.58 -5.82
C ALA A 118 -4.55 3.92 -6.18
N GLY A 119 -4.79 3.72 -7.48
CA GLY A 119 -5.93 2.94 -7.95
C GLY A 119 -5.65 1.45 -7.86
N ASP A 120 -6.70 0.64 -8.04
CA ASP A 120 -6.59 -0.81 -8.19
C ASP A 120 -5.47 -1.17 -9.19
N ASN A 121 -4.72 -2.23 -8.89
CA ASN A 121 -3.54 -2.72 -9.64
C ASN A 121 -2.22 -1.95 -9.47
N VAL A 122 -2.15 -0.90 -8.64
CA VAL A 122 -0.85 -0.38 -8.16
C VAL A 122 -0.32 -1.30 -7.05
N GLN A 123 0.86 -1.89 -7.25
CA GLN A 123 1.42 -2.80 -6.24
C GLN A 123 1.94 -2.03 -5.01
N GLY A 124 1.50 -2.47 -3.83
CA GLY A 124 2.15 -2.18 -2.55
C GLY A 124 1.70 -0.92 -1.82
N TYR A 125 1.23 0.11 -2.51
CA TYR A 125 0.98 1.42 -1.91
C TYR A 125 -0.47 1.89 -2.13
N ASP A 126 -1.01 2.59 -1.14
CA ASP A 126 -2.36 3.18 -1.18
C ASP A 126 -2.29 4.69 -1.56
N VAL A 127 -1.14 5.35 -1.34
CA VAL A 127 -0.83 6.72 -1.82
C VAL A 127 0.60 6.80 -2.34
N LEU A 128 0.79 7.47 -3.48
CA LEU A 128 2.10 7.76 -4.09
C LEU A 128 2.34 9.28 -4.14
N PHE A 129 3.56 9.73 -3.85
CA PHE A 129 3.94 11.14 -3.82
C PHE A 129 4.99 11.45 -4.89
N TYR A 130 4.64 12.33 -5.82
CA TYR A 130 5.49 12.69 -6.95
C TYR A 130 6.01 14.13 -6.82
N ASP A 131 7.27 14.38 -7.17
CA ASP A 131 7.80 15.74 -7.28
C ASP A 131 7.36 16.43 -8.60
N ALA A 132 7.74 17.70 -8.75
CA ALA A 132 7.43 18.51 -9.93
C ALA A 132 8.03 17.98 -11.25
N SER A 133 8.96 17.01 -11.23
CA SER A 133 9.46 16.32 -12.42
C SER A 133 8.66 15.06 -12.78
N GLY A 134 7.69 14.66 -11.94
CA GLY A 134 6.95 13.41 -12.07
C GLY A 134 7.69 12.20 -11.48
N LYS A 135 8.81 12.39 -10.77
CA LYS A 135 9.54 11.31 -10.11
C LYS A 135 8.86 10.94 -8.79
N LEU A 136 8.75 9.63 -8.50
CA LEU A 136 8.26 9.13 -7.23
C LEU A 136 9.28 9.43 -6.11
N VAL A 137 8.82 10.10 -5.04
CA VAL A 137 9.62 10.47 -3.86
C VAL A 137 9.28 9.63 -2.63
N LEU A 138 8.02 9.23 -2.49
CA LEU A 138 7.52 8.42 -1.39
C LEU A 138 6.34 7.54 -1.87
N GLY A 139 6.41 6.24 -1.58
CA GLY A 139 5.23 5.37 -1.53
C GLY A 139 4.74 5.19 -0.09
N ARG A 140 3.43 5.27 0.13
CA ARG A 140 2.78 5.03 1.41
C ARG A 140 1.74 3.92 1.29
N GLN A 141 1.89 2.89 2.12
CA GLN A 141 0.84 1.92 2.40
C GLN A 141 0.11 2.34 3.69
N ILE A 142 -1.21 2.16 3.74
CA ILE A 142 -2.05 2.39 4.90
C ILE A 142 -2.61 1.05 5.35
N LYS A 143 -2.63 0.78 6.66
CA LYS A 143 -3.33 -0.38 7.23
C LYS A 143 -4.06 -0.01 8.51
N THR A 144 -5.26 -0.56 8.68
CA THR A 144 -6.01 -0.47 9.94
C THR A 144 -5.80 -1.74 10.77
N PHE A 145 -5.67 -1.61 12.09
CA PHE A 145 -5.26 -2.71 12.96
C PHE A 145 -6.20 -2.91 14.15
N ALA A 146 -7.14 -3.86 14.01
CA ALA A 146 -7.94 -4.41 15.11
C ALA A 146 -7.22 -5.52 15.91
N GLY A 147 -6.03 -5.94 15.47
CA GLY A 147 -5.36 -7.10 16.03
C GLY A 147 -4.92 -6.90 17.47
N LYS A 148 -4.73 -8.01 18.20
CA LYS A 148 -3.98 -7.99 19.46
C LYS A 148 -2.52 -7.60 19.16
N PRO A 149 -1.80 -6.87 20.04
CA PRO A 149 -0.42 -6.41 19.79
C PRO A 149 0.60 -7.50 19.40
N ASN A 150 0.33 -8.77 19.70
CA ASN A 150 1.15 -9.92 19.28
C ASN A 150 0.93 -10.36 17.82
N GLN A 151 -0.12 -9.89 17.14
CA GLN A 151 -0.41 -10.18 15.73
C GLN A 151 0.26 -9.19 14.76
N PHE A 152 0.62 -7.99 15.23
CA PHE A 152 1.29 -6.97 14.41
C PHE A 152 2.59 -7.48 13.74
N PRO A 153 3.46 -8.26 14.42
CA PRO A 153 4.66 -8.81 13.79
C PRO A 153 4.42 -9.75 12.61
N GLY A 154 3.22 -10.29 12.43
CA GLY A 154 2.81 -10.99 11.21
C GLY A 154 2.47 -9.98 10.12
N ARG A 155 1.53 -9.07 10.41
CA ARG A 155 1.05 -8.03 9.47
C ARG A 155 2.16 -7.17 8.86
N LEU A 156 3.21 -6.83 9.62
CA LEU A 156 4.35 -6.08 9.10
C LEU A 156 5.22 -6.92 8.14
N SER A 157 5.28 -8.25 8.30
CA SER A 157 5.90 -9.15 7.30
C SER A 157 4.98 -9.49 6.13
N ASP A 158 3.65 -9.36 6.28
CA ASP A 158 2.73 -9.36 5.13
C ASP A 158 2.92 -8.07 4.29
N ALA A 159 3.13 -6.93 4.94
CA ALA A 159 3.27 -5.62 4.28
C ALA A 159 4.60 -5.45 3.52
N GLY A 160 5.72 -5.85 4.13
CA GLY A 160 7.07 -5.64 3.57
C GLY A 160 7.26 -6.08 2.11
N PRO A 161 6.99 -7.35 1.76
CA PRO A 161 7.09 -7.83 0.38
C PRO A 161 6.19 -7.08 -0.60
N ASN A 162 4.97 -6.70 -0.18
CA ASN A 162 4.04 -5.96 -1.02
C ASN A 162 4.56 -4.56 -1.35
N MET A 163 5.20 -3.89 -0.38
CA MET A 163 5.84 -2.58 -0.53
C MET A 163 7.28 -2.68 -1.10
N GLN A 164 7.72 -3.86 -1.54
CA GLN A 164 9.11 -4.12 -1.99
C GLN A 164 10.19 -3.71 -0.95
N TYR A 165 9.80 -3.63 0.32
CA TYR A 165 10.58 -3.16 1.47
C TYR A 165 11.10 -1.70 1.41
N ASP A 166 10.43 -0.80 0.69
CA ASP A 166 10.66 0.66 0.74
C ASP A 166 9.43 1.41 1.29
N GLY A 167 9.60 2.69 1.60
CA GLY A 167 8.52 3.62 1.89
C GLY A 167 7.88 3.51 3.28
N GLU A 168 6.69 4.09 3.41
CA GLU A 168 5.99 4.28 4.67
C GLU A 168 4.82 3.32 4.85
N LEU A 169 4.74 2.66 6.01
CA LEU A 169 3.54 1.98 6.47
C LEU A 169 2.84 2.84 7.53
N LEU A 170 1.76 3.52 7.15
CA LEU A 170 0.90 4.26 8.07
C LEU A 170 -0.11 3.29 8.72
N VAL A 171 -0.07 3.18 10.04
CA VAL A 171 -0.89 2.23 10.80
C VAL A 171 -1.88 2.98 11.69
N GLN A 172 -3.18 2.88 11.37
CA GLN A 172 -4.23 3.27 12.30
C GLN A 172 -4.49 2.10 13.26
N VAL A 173 -4.17 2.28 14.55
CA VAL A 173 -4.47 1.29 15.59
C VAL A 173 -5.91 1.41 16.11
N ALA A 174 -6.39 0.36 16.77
CA ALA A 174 -7.67 0.38 17.48
C ALA A 174 -7.74 1.47 18.58
N PRO A 175 -8.94 1.96 18.94
CA PRO A 175 -9.12 2.84 20.10
C PRO A 175 -8.53 2.25 21.39
N GLY A 176 -7.94 3.10 22.24
CA GLY A 176 -7.35 2.70 23.51
C GLY A 176 -5.95 2.08 23.43
N VAL A 177 -5.38 1.89 22.23
CA VAL A 177 -3.96 1.56 22.07
C VAL A 177 -3.12 2.83 22.28
N ASP A 178 -2.06 2.72 23.08
CA ASP A 178 -1.14 3.80 23.44
C ASP A 178 0.28 3.59 22.89
N THR A 179 1.18 4.51 23.22
CA THR A 179 2.58 4.52 22.79
C THR A 179 3.37 3.32 23.34
N ALA A 180 3.09 2.90 24.58
CA ALA A 180 3.72 1.74 25.22
C ALA A 180 3.27 0.42 24.57
N ALA A 181 1.99 0.31 24.20
CA ALA A 181 1.46 -0.82 23.44
C ALA A 181 2.09 -0.90 22.04
N VAL A 182 2.23 0.24 21.34
CA VAL A 182 2.91 0.35 20.03
C VAL A 182 4.39 -0.03 20.11
N GLU A 183 5.14 0.50 21.09
CA GLU A 183 6.52 0.09 21.36
C GLU A 183 6.59 -1.43 21.62
N GLY A 184 5.63 -1.95 22.38
CA GLY A 184 5.44 -3.39 22.61
C GLY A 184 5.11 -4.21 21.35
N MET A 185 4.59 -3.62 20.27
CA MET A 185 4.46 -4.28 18.97
C MET A 185 5.82 -4.36 18.26
N MET A 186 6.57 -3.26 18.24
CA MET A 186 7.90 -3.19 17.59
C MET A 186 8.94 -4.05 18.30
N LYS A 187 8.98 -4.03 19.65
CA LYS A 187 9.83 -4.92 20.47
C LYS A 187 9.59 -6.41 20.13
N ARG A 188 8.33 -6.82 19.88
CA ARG A 188 8.00 -8.18 19.43
C ARG A 188 8.38 -8.44 17.97
N PHE A 189 8.28 -7.46 17.08
CA PHE A 189 8.74 -7.60 15.69
C PHE A 189 10.25 -7.86 15.62
N TRP A 190 11.05 -7.06 16.33
CA TRP A 190 12.50 -7.23 16.40
C TRP A 190 12.91 -8.52 17.13
N GLY A 191 12.28 -8.83 18.27
CA GLY A 191 12.64 -9.99 19.09
C GLY A 191 12.53 -11.34 18.36
N ASN A 192 11.60 -11.46 17.40
CA ASN A 192 11.36 -12.69 16.65
C ASN A 192 12.23 -12.85 15.38
N ARG A 193 13.25 -11.98 15.18
CA ARG A 193 14.06 -11.92 13.94
C ARG A 193 15.55 -11.78 14.25
N SER A 194 16.40 -12.26 13.34
CA SER A 194 17.85 -11.98 13.33
C SER A 194 18.13 -10.66 12.62
N ASP A 195 19.30 -10.05 12.84
CA ASP A 195 19.61 -8.72 12.27
C ASP A 195 19.64 -8.73 10.73
N ALA A 196 20.12 -9.81 10.12
CA ALA A 196 20.02 -10.03 8.68
C ALA A 196 18.56 -10.08 8.15
N ARG A 197 17.59 -10.54 8.98
CA ARG A 197 16.14 -10.48 8.67
C ARG A 197 15.50 -9.12 8.99
N LEU A 198 16.20 -8.25 9.72
CA LEU A 198 15.78 -6.86 9.92
C LEU A 198 16.30 -5.99 8.78
N ALA A 199 17.56 -6.16 8.36
CA ALA A 199 18.20 -5.41 7.27
C ALA A 199 17.38 -5.38 5.96
N THR A 200 16.57 -6.41 5.65
CA THR A 200 15.68 -6.38 4.49
C THR A 200 14.63 -5.27 4.56
N TYR A 201 14.22 -4.84 5.76
CA TYR A 201 13.28 -3.74 6.01
C TYR A 201 14.00 -2.40 6.24
N GLN A 202 15.28 -2.25 5.88
CA GLN A 202 16.05 -1.04 6.18
C GLN A 202 15.47 0.23 5.54
N ASN A 203 14.85 0.15 4.36
CA ASN A 203 14.28 1.34 3.73
C ASN A 203 12.86 1.68 4.19
N MET A 204 12.16 0.75 4.86
CA MET A 204 10.83 0.98 5.42
C MET A 204 10.84 1.79 6.73
N TRP A 205 9.74 2.49 7.00
CA TRP A 205 9.37 2.93 8.35
C TRP A 205 7.87 2.73 8.62
N VAL A 206 7.50 2.71 9.90
CA VAL A 206 6.11 2.55 10.35
C VAL A 206 5.69 3.74 11.19
N ALA A 207 4.65 4.44 10.76
CA ALA A 207 4.05 5.58 11.47
C ALA A 207 2.70 5.17 12.08
N PHE A 208 2.63 5.07 13.40
CA PHE A 208 1.41 4.69 14.11
C PHE A 208 0.60 5.93 14.50
N ARG A 209 -0.73 5.85 14.33
CA ARG A 209 -1.70 6.87 14.78
C ARG A 209 -2.91 6.24 15.44
N SER A 210 -3.47 6.91 16.44
CA SER A 210 -4.82 6.59 16.94
C SER A 210 -5.90 7.08 15.96
N PRO A 211 -7.17 6.62 16.07
CA PRO A 211 -8.25 6.97 15.13
C PRO A 211 -8.58 8.48 15.02
N ASP A 212 -8.22 9.27 16.03
CA ASP A 212 -8.29 10.74 16.08
C ASP A 212 -7.20 11.44 15.25
N GLY A 213 -6.19 10.71 14.77
CA GLY A 213 -5.06 11.23 14.01
C GLY A 213 -3.82 11.56 14.84
N ARG A 214 -3.88 11.48 16.18
CA ARG A 214 -2.74 11.72 17.06
C ARG A 214 -1.64 10.66 16.80
N PRO A 215 -0.36 11.06 16.69
CA PRO A 215 0.74 10.10 16.55
C PRO A 215 0.89 9.24 17.81
N LEU A 216 1.34 8.00 17.64
CA LEU A 216 1.72 7.08 18.71
C LEU A 216 3.17 6.56 18.56
N GLY A 217 3.86 6.99 17.50
CA GLY A 217 5.29 6.81 17.30
C GLY A 217 5.65 6.44 15.87
N LEU A 218 6.91 6.72 15.55
CA LEU A 218 7.56 6.43 14.28
C LEU A 218 8.67 5.42 14.53
N TRP A 219 8.72 4.32 13.78
CA TRP A 219 9.65 3.22 14.05
C TRP A 219 10.30 2.66 12.80
N MET A 220 11.54 2.19 12.96
CA MET A 220 12.33 1.52 11.93
C MET A 220 12.25 0.00 12.12
N PRO A 221 11.53 -0.76 11.28
CA PRO A 221 11.53 -2.21 11.36
C PRO A 221 12.94 -2.79 11.18
N GLY A 222 13.75 -2.19 10.30
CA GLY A 222 15.06 -2.72 9.94
C GLY A 222 16.19 -2.53 10.96
N ALA A 223 15.96 -1.81 12.07
CA ALA A 223 16.97 -1.60 13.10
C ALA A 223 16.36 -1.69 14.51
N ARG A 224 16.95 -2.50 15.40
CA ARG A 224 16.41 -2.76 16.74
C ARG A 224 16.36 -1.51 17.60
N GLY A 225 15.26 -1.32 18.33
CA GLY A 225 15.11 -0.21 19.28
C GLY A 225 14.96 1.17 18.63
N MET A 226 14.97 1.26 17.30
CA MET A 226 15.10 2.52 16.58
C MET A 226 13.72 3.09 16.23
N GLY A 227 13.43 4.25 16.81
CA GLY A 227 12.19 4.98 16.60
C GLY A 227 12.05 6.14 17.59
N VAL A 228 10.98 6.90 17.41
CA VAL A 228 10.59 8.06 18.22
C VAL A 228 9.16 7.82 18.69
N PRO A 229 8.91 7.67 20.00
CA PRO A 229 7.55 7.63 20.55
C PRO A 229 6.74 8.90 20.20
N GLY A 230 5.42 8.75 20.05
CA GLY A 230 4.50 9.85 19.70
C GLY A 230 3.88 10.57 20.88
#